data_AF-A0A8C6NQ10-F1
#
_entry.id   AF-A0A8C6NQ10-F1
#
_cell.length_a   1.000
_cell.length_b   1.000
_cell.length_c   1.000
_cell.angle_alpha   90.00
_cell.angle_beta   90.00
_cell.angle_gamma   90.00
#
_symmetry.space_group_name_H-M   'P 1'
#
loop_
_entity.id
_entity.type
_entity.pdbx_description
1 polymer ?
#
loop_
_entity_poly.entity_id
_entity_poly.type
_entity_poly.pdbx_seq_one_letter_code
_entity_poly.pdbx_strand_id
1 'polypeptide(L)'
;MLIIVLIITVILLLLIIILISRLKACLSDQMCVLITDLSASLTFVELCEEVRVMCCVAKQQPITLKWIDDEGDPCTISSQMELDEAFRIYSRTRRSGLLLHVFPSIPEQPGMPCPGEDKSIYRRGARRWRKLYRASGHLFQAKRFNRRACCGHCRERIWGLGGQGYKCINCKLLVHKRCHRLLPQTCQKLMVSSRHTAWTPAGSCPHADSAQPETHWSASSVPQDSDPNRLQDISAVVDGIDGIKLSQGVALGLGDFELIRVIGRGSYAKVLLVRLKKTEQAYAMKVVKKELVHDDEDIDWVQTEKHVFEQASMNPFLVGLHSCFQTESRLFLVIEYVNGGDLMFHMQRQRKLPEDHARFYAAEICIALNFLHEKGIIYRDLKLDNVLLDHEGHVKLTDYGMCKEGIRPGDTTSTFCGTPNYIAPEILRGEDYGFSVDWWALGVLMFEMMAGRSPFDIITDNPDMNTEEYLFQVILEKPIRIPRSLSVKAAGVLKGFLNKDPKERLGCQVQTGFTDIKSHTFFRSIGWDQLEKKEMTPPFKPQISDEYGLENFDTQFTNEPVQLTPDDQDVIKRIDQSEFEGFEYINPLLLSTEESV
;
A
#
# COMPACT_ATOMS: atom_id res chain seq x y z
N MET A 1 47.90 36.41 7.56
CA MET A 1 47.66 35.97 8.96
C MET A 1 46.35 36.49 9.54
N LEU A 2 46.04 37.79 9.51
CA LEU A 2 44.78 38.32 10.08
C LEU A 2 43.50 37.66 9.55
N ILE A 3 43.42 37.36 8.25
CA ILE A 3 42.24 36.74 7.62
C ILE A 3 42.04 35.29 8.09
N ILE A 4 43.13 34.55 8.26
CA ILE A 4 43.09 33.15 8.73
C ILE A 4 42.67 33.09 10.20
N VAL A 5 43.17 34.03 11.02
CA VAL A 5 42.75 34.16 12.41
C VAL A 5 41.26 34.54 12.50
N LEU A 6 40.78 35.44 11.63
CA LEU A 6 39.36 35.81 11.59
C LEU A 6 38.45 34.62 11.21
N ILE A 7 38.85 33.83 10.19
CA ILE A 7 38.11 32.64 9.75
C ILE A 7 38.08 31.57 10.85
N ILE A 8 39.21 31.31 11.50
CA ILE A 8 39.28 30.33 12.60
C ILE A 8 38.44 30.79 13.79
N THR A 9 38.44 32.09 14.10
CA THR A 9 37.64 32.65 15.21
C THR A 9 36.14 32.56 14.92
N VAL A 10 35.71 32.83 13.68
CA VAL A 10 34.31 32.69 13.23
C VAL A 10 33.87 31.23 13.23
N ILE A 11 34.73 30.30 12.78
CA ILE A 11 34.46 28.86 12.80
C ILE A 11 34.39 28.34 14.24
N LEU A 12 35.27 28.79 15.14
CA LEU A 12 35.21 28.42 16.56
C LEU A 12 33.95 28.97 17.23
N LEU A 13 33.54 30.21 16.93
CA LEU A 13 32.30 30.80 17.44
C LEU A 13 31.06 30.05 16.92
N LEU A 14 31.03 29.66 15.65
CA LEU A 14 29.97 28.83 15.07
C LEU A 14 29.92 27.44 15.72
N LEU A 15 31.08 26.81 15.93
CA LEU A 15 31.18 25.50 16.60
C LEU A 15 30.78 25.57 18.08
N ILE A 16 31.10 26.66 18.79
CA ILE A 16 30.70 26.89 20.18
C ILE A 16 29.19 27.17 20.26
N ILE A 17 28.62 27.91 19.31
CA ILE A 17 27.16 28.11 19.20
C ILE A 17 26.44 26.78 18.93
N ILE A 18 27.00 25.90 18.09
CA ILE A 18 26.46 24.57 17.81
C ILE A 18 26.61 23.61 19.02
N LEU A 19 27.68 23.73 19.81
CA LEU A 19 27.89 22.89 21.01
C LEU A 19 27.05 23.32 22.23
N ILE A 20 26.61 24.57 22.29
CA ILE A 20 25.81 25.14 23.39
C ILE A 20 24.30 25.20 23.04
N SER A 21 23.94 24.97 21.78
CA SER A 21 22.57 25.03 21.28
C SER A 21 21.70 23.85 21.77
N ARG A 22 20.51 24.17 22.28
CA ARG A 22 19.44 23.22 22.65
C ARG A 22 18.83 22.48 21.45
N LEU A 23 19.05 23.01 20.25
CA LEU A 23 18.57 22.52 18.96
C LEU A 23 19.73 21.97 18.12
N LYS A 24 19.50 20.86 17.42
CA LYS A 24 20.41 20.29 16.42
C LYS A 24 19.74 20.33 15.04
N ALA A 25 20.32 21.04 14.09
CA ALA A 25 19.86 21.04 12.70
C ALA A 25 20.50 19.89 11.91
N CYS A 26 19.70 19.19 11.10
CA CYS A 26 20.17 18.29 10.06
C CYS A 26 19.76 18.90 8.71
N LEU A 27 20.75 19.32 7.91
CA LEU A 27 20.55 19.97 6.62
C LEU A 27 20.61 18.93 5.49
N SER A 28 19.45 18.41 5.09
CA SER A 28 19.22 17.87 3.74
C SER A 28 18.44 18.91 2.91
N ASP A 29 18.20 18.67 1.61
CA ASP A 29 17.47 19.57 0.68
C ASP A 29 16.06 20.03 1.14
N GLN A 30 15.59 19.57 2.31
CA GLN A 30 14.46 20.08 3.09
C GLN A 30 14.85 20.12 4.58
N MET A 31 14.60 21.25 5.25
CA MET A 31 15.21 21.57 6.56
C MET A 31 14.51 20.86 7.73
N CYS A 32 15.25 20.01 8.45
CA CYS A 32 14.77 19.29 9.64
C CYS A 32 15.55 19.74 10.89
N VAL A 33 14.83 19.98 11.98
CA VAL A 33 15.40 20.43 13.27
C VAL A 33 15.02 19.44 14.36
N LEU A 34 16.02 18.88 15.04
CA LEU A 34 15.84 18.00 16.19
C LEU A 34 16.09 18.77 17.48
N ILE A 35 15.11 18.78 18.39
CA ILE A 35 15.21 19.40 19.71
C ILE A 35 15.69 18.35 20.71
N THR A 36 16.90 18.47 21.26
CA THR A 36 17.50 17.40 22.11
C THR A 36 17.70 17.77 23.57
N ASP A 37 17.66 19.06 23.93
CA ASP A 37 17.87 19.51 25.31
C ASP A 37 16.75 20.48 25.74
N LEU A 38 15.95 20.04 26.71
CA LEU A 38 14.68 20.66 27.07
C LEU A 38 14.77 21.29 28.46
N SER A 39 14.77 22.62 28.55
CA SER A 39 14.22 23.26 29.75
C SER A 39 12.71 23.42 29.54
N ALA A 40 11.91 23.12 30.57
CA ALA A 40 10.44 23.25 30.57
C ALA A 40 9.93 24.70 30.44
N SER A 41 10.76 25.61 29.92
CA SER A 41 10.54 27.05 29.85
C SER A 41 10.69 27.61 28.43
N LEU A 42 10.89 26.77 27.41
CA LEU A 42 11.01 27.22 26.02
C LEU A 42 9.64 27.64 25.48
N THR A 43 9.52 28.90 25.10
CA THR A 43 8.29 29.40 24.48
C THR A 43 8.27 29.15 22.97
N PHE A 44 7.08 29.07 22.37
CA PHE A 44 6.88 28.92 20.93
C PHE A 44 7.48 30.08 20.14
N VAL A 45 7.48 31.28 20.71
CA VAL A 45 8.11 32.47 20.11
C VAL A 45 9.63 32.29 20.05
N GLU A 46 10.25 31.90 21.16
CA GLU A 46 11.69 31.62 21.22
C GLU A 46 12.09 30.47 20.28
N LEU A 47 11.31 29.38 20.24
CA LEU A 47 11.51 28.28 19.31
C LEU A 47 11.50 28.75 17.84
N CYS A 48 10.53 29.58 17.47
CA CYS A 48 10.46 30.13 16.11
C CYS A 48 11.67 31.02 15.79
N GLU A 49 12.13 31.84 16.74
CA GLU A 49 13.32 32.68 16.54
C GLU A 49 14.59 31.85 16.37
N GLU A 50 14.78 30.82 17.21
CA GLU A 50 15.93 29.93 17.12
C GLU A 50 15.92 29.11 15.83
N VAL A 51 14.77 28.56 15.42
CA VAL A 51 14.63 27.85 14.14
C VAL A 51 14.94 28.76 12.96
N ARG A 52 14.53 30.03 12.98
CA ARG A 52 14.86 31.00 11.92
C ARG A 52 16.35 31.24 11.80
N VAL A 53 17.02 31.42 12.94
CA VAL A 53 18.48 31.61 12.99
C VAL A 53 19.19 30.36 12.48
N MET A 54 18.76 29.16 12.90
CA MET A 54 19.38 27.90 12.49
C MET A 54 19.16 27.56 11.01
N CYS A 55 17.95 27.82 10.50
CA CYS A 55 17.56 27.49 9.12
C CYS A 55 17.86 28.62 8.12
N CYS A 56 18.58 29.67 8.53
CA CYS A 56 18.87 30.83 7.68
C CYS A 56 17.61 31.47 7.03
N VAL A 57 16.46 31.40 7.71
CA VAL A 57 15.19 31.96 7.20
C VAL A 57 15.09 33.43 7.59
N ALA A 58 14.75 34.30 6.63
CA ALA A 58 14.63 35.74 6.88
C ALA A 58 13.60 36.05 7.98
N LYS A 59 13.86 37.06 8.83
CA LYS A 59 12.99 37.43 9.97
C LYS A 59 11.52 37.66 9.60
N GLN A 60 11.23 38.10 8.37
CA GLN A 60 9.87 38.39 7.89
C GLN A 60 9.24 37.25 7.06
N GLN A 61 9.97 36.18 6.75
CA GLN A 61 9.44 35.06 5.96
C GLN A 61 8.57 34.15 6.85
N PRO A 62 7.38 33.73 6.44
CA PRO A 62 6.58 32.80 7.23
C PRO A 62 7.24 31.42 7.35
N ILE A 63 7.05 30.75 8.49
CA ILE A 63 7.52 29.37 8.73
C ILE A 63 6.35 28.51 9.22
N THR A 64 6.32 27.25 8.80
CA THR A 64 5.44 26.23 9.37
C THR A 64 6.30 25.17 10.03
N LEU A 65 6.00 24.87 11.30
CA LEU A 65 6.64 23.80 12.06
C LEU A 65 5.68 22.62 12.12
N LYS A 66 6.15 21.43 11.75
CA LYS A 66 5.37 20.20 11.88
C LYS A 66 6.14 19.15 12.66
N TRP A 67 5.44 18.36 13.45
CA TRP A 67 5.98 17.17 14.10
C TRP A 67 5.13 15.96 13.69
N ILE A 68 5.69 14.77 13.85
CA ILE A 68 4.96 13.54 13.57
C ILE A 68 4.49 12.96 14.89
N ASP A 69 3.18 12.81 15.01
CA ASP A 69 2.56 12.21 16.17
C ASP A 69 2.80 10.68 16.22
N ASP A 70 2.27 10.06 17.28
CA ASP A 70 2.42 8.62 17.48
C ASP A 70 1.66 7.79 16.42
N GLU A 71 0.75 8.40 15.65
CA GLU A 71 -0.04 7.77 14.57
C GLU A 71 0.62 7.93 13.19
N GLY A 72 1.73 8.67 13.11
CA GLY A 72 2.45 8.91 11.86
C GLY A 72 1.88 10.06 11.03
N ASP A 73 1.00 10.87 11.62
CA ASP A 73 0.38 12.02 10.98
C ASP A 73 1.16 13.31 11.25
N PRO A 74 1.33 14.19 10.24
CA PRO A 74 2.01 15.45 10.41
C PRO A 74 1.11 16.47 11.11
N CYS A 75 1.44 16.77 12.37
CA CYS A 75 0.77 17.78 13.18
C CYS A 75 1.51 19.13 13.11
N THR A 76 0.79 20.21 12.82
CA THR A 76 1.34 21.57 12.82
C THR A 76 1.45 22.12 14.24
N ILE A 77 2.56 22.79 14.56
CA ILE A 77 2.72 23.58 15.79
C ILE A 77 2.59 25.06 15.43
N SER A 78 1.52 25.68 15.88
CA SER A 78 1.17 27.07 15.62
C SER A 78 0.96 27.93 16.88
N SER A 79 0.96 27.29 18.06
CA SER A 79 0.73 27.94 19.34
C SER A 79 1.56 27.31 20.48
N GLN A 80 1.68 28.02 21.61
CA GLN A 80 2.33 27.48 22.81
C GLN A 80 1.65 26.20 23.31
N MET A 81 0.32 26.15 23.28
CA MET A 81 -0.44 24.99 23.75
C MET A 81 -0.14 23.73 22.93
N GLU A 82 -0.02 23.85 21.61
CA GLU A 82 0.32 22.73 20.72
C GLU A 82 1.77 22.29 20.89
N LEU A 83 2.68 23.23 21.17
CA LEU A 83 4.07 22.92 21.47
C LEU A 83 4.20 22.14 22.80
N ASP A 84 3.51 22.60 23.84
CA ASP A 84 3.47 21.94 25.14
C ASP A 84 2.87 20.53 25.02
N GLU A 85 1.82 20.35 24.20
CA GLU A 85 1.20 19.05 23.95
C GLU A 85 2.12 18.10 23.16
N ALA A 86 2.81 18.59 22.12
CA ALA A 86 3.81 17.83 21.38
C ALA A 86 4.92 17.32 22.32
N PHE A 87 5.40 18.17 23.23
CA PHE A 87 6.38 17.78 24.25
C PHE A 87 5.81 16.80 25.27
N ARG A 88 4.57 16.99 25.73
CA ARG A 88 3.90 16.07 26.66
C ARG A 88 3.80 14.67 26.07
N ILE A 89 3.43 14.56 24.79
CA ILE A 89 3.32 13.29 24.06
C ILE A 89 4.72 12.66 23.88
N TYR A 90 5.72 13.41 23.42
CA TYR A 90 7.08 12.88 23.21
C TYR A 90 7.81 12.50 24.50
N SER A 91 7.55 13.20 25.62
CA SER A 91 8.15 12.86 26.92
C SER A 91 7.65 11.51 27.45
N ARG A 92 6.42 11.11 27.07
CA ARG A 92 5.82 9.83 27.46
C ARG A 92 6.46 8.64 26.72
N THR A 93 7.00 8.85 25.53
CA THR A 93 7.58 7.79 24.68
C THR A 93 9.08 7.52 24.94
N ARG A 94 9.68 8.16 25.96
CA ARG A 94 11.11 8.03 26.37
C ARG A 94 12.11 8.32 25.24
N ARG A 95 11.74 9.10 24.22
CA ARG A 95 12.65 9.55 23.16
C ARG A 95 13.44 10.78 23.63
N SER A 96 14.73 10.86 23.29
CA SER A 96 15.63 11.94 23.72
C SER A 96 15.51 13.22 22.90
N GLY A 97 14.30 13.57 22.42
CA GLY A 97 14.07 14.79 21.66
C GLY A 97 12.84 14.80 20.75
N LEU A 98 12.33 15.99 20.44
CA LEU A 98 11.23 16.24 19.50
C LEU A 98 11.78 16.57 18.11
N LEU A 99 11.38 15.83 17.08
CA LEU A 99 11.78 16.10 15.70
C LEU A 99 10.77 17.02 15.02
N LEU A 100 11.24 18.17 14.53
CA LEU A 100 10.46 19.16 13.81
C LEU A 100 10.87 19.26 12.33
N HIS A 101 9.89 19.20 11.45
CA HIS A 101 10.02 19.54 10.04
C HIS A 101 9.71 21.03 9.86
N VAL A 102 10.61 21.76 9.21
CA VAL A 102 10.51 23.21 9.05
C VAL A 102 10.28 23.54 7.58
N PHE A 103 9.14 24.17 7.30
CA PHE A 103 8.79 24.64 5.96
C PHE A 103 8.87 26.17 5.91
N PRO A 104 9.65 26.78 5.01
CA PRO A 104 9.80 28.24 4.91
C PRO A 104 8.62 28.89 4.13
N SER A 105 7.40 28.43 4.43
CA SER A 105 6.13 28.81 3.80
C SER A 105 4.95 28.46 4.73
N ILE A 106 3.75 28.95 4.44
CA ILE A 106 2.49 28.58 5.09
C ILE A 106 1.61 27.85 4.06
N PRO A 107 0.84 26.82 4.45
CA PRO A 107 -0.10 26.17 3.55
C PRO A 107 -1.18 27.15 3.06
N GLU A 108 -1.57 27.05 1.79
CA GLU A 108 -2.55 27.96 1.18
C GLU A 108 -3.92 27.95 1.88
N GLN A 109 -4.27 26.84 2.54
CA GLN A 109 -5.47 26.67 3.36
C GLN A 109 -5.18 25.77 4.58
N PRO A 110 -5.91 25.94 5.71
CA PRO A 110 -5.80 25.02 6.85
C PRO A 110 -6.03 23.55 6.44
N GLY A 111 -5.16 22.65 6.88
CA GLY A 111 -5.23 21.21 6.56
C GLY A 111 -4.55 20.78 5.24
N MET A 112 -4.04 21.72 4.44
CA MET A 112 -3.26 21.41 3.22
C MET A 112 -1.75 21.28 3.52
N PRO A 113 -0.99 20.55 2.68
CA PRO A 113 0.47 20.52 2.77
C PRO A 113 1.10 21.88 2.38
N CYS A 114 2.23 22.21 2.98
CA CYS A 114 3.03 23.38 2.64
C CYS A 114 3.65 23.22 1.23
N PRO A 115 3.91 24.31 0.51
CA PRO A 115 4.72 24.25 -0.71
C PRO A 115 6.07 23.56 -0.47
N GLY A 116 6.30 22.41 -1.12
CA GLY A 116 7.47 21.56 -0.92
C GLY A 116 7.28 20.39 0.06
N GLU A 117 6.15 20.34 0.77
CA GLU A 117 5.75 19.22 1.63
C GLU A 117 5.18 18.08 0.77
N ASP A 118 5.90 16.97 0.70
CA ASP A 118 5.43 15.71 0.10
C ASP A 118 5.05 14.71 1.21
N LYS A 119 3.95 13.98 1.02
CA LYS A 119 3.53 12.87 1.91
C LYS A 119 4.57 11.75 1.96
N SER A 120 5.49 11.70 1.00
CA SER A 120 6.63 10.77 0.99
C SER A 120 7.64 11.02 2.11
N ILE A 121 7.68 12.24 2.68
CA ILE A 121 8.58 12.63 3.79
C ILE A 121 8.30 11.82 5.07
N TYR A 122 7.13 11.17 5.18
CA TYR A 122 6.61 10.65 6.44
C TYR A 122 6.33 9.13 6.50
N ARG A 123 6.60 8.29 5.47
CA ARG A 123 6.08 6.89 5.48
C ARG A 123 6.98 5.79 4.90
N ARG A 124 7.12 4.68 5.66
CA ARG A 124 7.67 3.36 5.28
C ARG A 124 6.54 2.37 4.93
N GLY A 125 6.72 1.56 3.87
CA GLY A 125 5.82 0.46 3.48
C GLY A 125 5.71 0.25 1.95
N ALA A 126 5.42 -0.98 1.49
CA ALA A 126 5.42 -1.40 0.07
C ALA A 126 4.56 -0.49 -0.84
N ARG A 127 5.10 -0.06 -1.99
CA ARG A 127 4.47 0.89 -2.92
C ARG A 127 4.27 0.30 -4.32
N ARG A 128 3.13 0.62 -4.95
CA ARG A 128 2.90 0.44 -6.39
C ARG A 128 3.05 1.79 -7.08
N TRP A 129 3.93 1.88 -8.07
CA TRP A 129 4.28 3.17 -8.69
C TRP A 129 3.41 3.40 -9.94
N ARG A 130 2.74 4.56 -10.00
CA ARG A 130 1.90 4.95 -11.14
C ARG A 130 2.79 5.35 -12.33
N LYS A 131 2.74 4.61 -13.43
CA LYS A 131 3.50 4.92 -14.67
C LYS A 131 2.83 6.06 -15.44
N LEU A 132 3.46 7.23 -15.46
CA LEU A 132 2.96 8.44 -16.10
C LEU A 132 3.72 8.74 -17.41
N TYR A 133 2.99 9.10 -18.45
CA TYR A 133 3.53 9.38 -19.79
C TYR A 133 3.38 10.87 -20.11
N ARG A 134 4.49 11.59 -20.22
CA ARG A 134 4.48 13.01 -20.57
C ARG A 134 4.48 13.19 -22.09
N ALA A 135 3.48 13.88 -22.64
CA ALA A 135 3.44 14.23 -24.07
C ALA A 135 2.72 15.57 -24.29
N SER A 136 3.32 16.46 -25.11
CA SER A 136 2.77 17.79 -25.44
C SER A 136 2.25 18.56 -24.21
N GLY A 137 2.96 18.54 -23.08
CA GLY A 137 2.55 19.24 -21.85
C GLY A 137 1.42 18.59 -21.04
N HIS A 138 0.93 17.43 -21.45
CA HIS A 138 -0.02 16.60 -20.69
C HIS A 138 0.71 15.48 -19.97
N LEU A 139 0.15 15.05 -18.84
CA LEU A 139 0.62 13.89 -18.07
C LEU A 139 -0.43 12.79 -18.19
N PHE A 140 -0.17 11.82 -19.06
CA PHE A 140 -1.09 10.77 -19.44
C PHE A 140 -0.90 9.51 -18.59
N GLN A 141 -2.01 8.92 -18.15
CA GLN A 141 -2.05 7.59 -17.56
C GLN A 141 -2.72 6.62 -18.53
N ALA A 142 -2.18 5.41 -18.66
CA ALA A 142 -2.82 4.35 -19.43
C ALA A 142 -4.13 3.95 -18.73
N LYS A 143 -5.25 3.97 -19.45
CA LYS A 143 -6.56 3.63 -18.90
C LYS A 143 -7.30 2.68 -19.84
N ARG A 144 -8.11 1.80 -19.25
CA ARG A 144 -9.20 1.13 -19.95
C ARG A 144 -10.36 2.11 -19.99
N PHE A 145 -11.09 2.13 -21.08
CA PHE A 145 -12.23 3.00 -21.23
C PHE A 145 -13.49 2.17 -21.48
N ASN A 146 -14.62 2.65 -20.97
CA ASN A 146 -15.89 2.01 -21.22
C ASN A 146 -16.23 2.00 -22.72
N ARG A 147 -17.29 1.27 -23.09
CA ARG A 147 -17.72 1.08 -24.49
C ARG A 147 -18.10 2.38 -25.23
N ARG A 148 -17.92 3.60 -24.71
CA ARG A 148 -18.28 4.85 -25.41
C ARG A 148 -17.18 5.93 -25.43
N ALA A 149 -15.93 5.64 -25.08
CA ALA A 149 -14.87 6.65 -25.12
C ALA A 149 -14.33 6.94 -26.53
N CYS A 150 -14.17 8.22 -26.85
CA CYS A 150 -13.62 8.71 -28.12
C CYS A 150 -12.30 9.45 -27.90
N CYS A 151 -11.38 9.33 -28.86
CA CYS A 151 -10.08 9.98 -28.84
C CYS A 151 -10.22 11.48 -29.15
N GLY A 152 -9.72 12.34 -28.27
CA GLY A 152 -9.72 13.80 -28.45
C GLY A 152 -8.84 14.31 -29.59
N HIS A 153 -8.05 13.44 -30.23
CA HIS A 153 -7.26 13.77 -31.42
C HIS A 153 -7.96 13.33 -32.72
N CYS A 154 -8.17 12.03 -32.94
CA CYS A 154 -8.75 11.52 -34.19
C CYS A 154 -10.28 11.38 -34.16
N ARG A 155 -10.93 11.62 -33.01
CA ARG A 155 -12.38 11.48 -32.78
C ARG A 155 -12.94 10.05 -32.96
N GLU A 156 -12.09 9.08 -33.29
CA GLU A 156 -12.48 7.67 -33.34
C GLU A 156 -12.60 7.08 -31.93
N ARG A 157 -13.39 6.01 -31.83
CA ARG A 157 -13.59 5.26 -30.59
C ARG A 157 -12.27 4.64 -30.09
N ILE A 158 -12.05 4.66 -28.78
CA ILE A 158 -10.94 3.97 -28.14
C ILE A 158 -11.40 2.55 -27.78
N TRP A 159 -10.78 1.54 -28.40
CA TRP A 159 -11.15 0.13 -28.24
C TRP A 159 -9.89 -0.77 -28.33
N GLY A 160 -9.94 -1.97 -27.74
CA GLY A 160 -8.82 -2.93 -27.68
C GLY A 160 -8.76 -3.70 -26.35
N LEU A 161 -7.77 -4.59 -26.19
CA LEU A 161 -7.45 -5.30 -24.95
C LEU A 161 -6.31 -4.58 -24.19
N GLY A 162 -6.31 -4.62 -22.85
CA GLY A 162 -5.36 -3.86 -22.01
C GLY A 162 -5.70 -2.37 -21.90
N GLY A 163 -4.83 -1.52 -21.35
CA GLY A 163 -5.06 -0.07 -21.33
C GLY A 163 -5.26 0.48 -22.75
N GLN A 164 -6.52 0.75 -23.14
CA GLN A 164 -6.95 0.99 -24.52
C GLN A 164 -6.49 2.34 -25.05
N GLY A 165 -6.25 3.30 -24.15
CA GLY A 165 -5.68 4.59 -24.48
C GLY A 165 -5.12 5.28 -23.25
N TYR A 166 -4.91 6.58 -23.38
CA TYR A 166 -4.32 7.45 -22.38
C TYR A 166 -5.34 8.50 -21.92
N LYS A 167 -5.41 8.75 -20.61
CA LYS A 167 -6.18 9.82 -19.99
C LYS A 167 -5.23 10.81 -19.34
N CYS A 168 -5.30 12.09 -19.69
CA CYS A 168 -4.50 13.11 -19.03
C CYS A 168 -5.00 13.26 -17.59
N ILE A 169 -4.14 13.13 -16.59
CA ILE A 169 -4.56 13.23 -15.18
C ILE A 169 -5.01 14.65 -14.82
N ASN A 170 -4.49 15.66 -15.53
CA ASN A 170 -4.72 17.09 -15.28
C ASN A 170 -6.00 17.62 -15.95
N CYS A 171 -6.18 17.35 -17.25
CA CYS A 171 -7.30 17.88 -18.05
C CYS A 171 -8.32 16.82 -18.47
N LYS A 172 -8.11 15.55 -18.08
CA LYS A 172 -8.98 14.41 -18.38
C LYS A 172 -9.15 14.10 -19.89
N LEU A 173 -8.32 14.69 -20.76
CA LEU A 173 -8.29 14.40 -22.19
C LEU A 173 -7.99 12.92 -22.45
N LEU A 174 -8.87 12.27 -23.23
CA LEU A 174 -8.73 10.87 -23.64
C LEU A 174 -8.10 10.79 -25.03
N VAL A 175 -7.09 9.95 -25.23
CA VAL A 175 -6.47 9.74 -26.55
C VAL A 175 -6.08 8.29 -26.75
N HIS A 176 -5.99 7.81 -27.99
CA HIS A 176 -5.34 6.53 -28.24
C HIS A 176 -3.87 6.57 -27.86
N LYS A 177 -3.31 5.39 -27.56
CA LYS A 177 -1.86 5.23 -27.42
C LYS A 177 -1.07 5.72 -28.64
N ARG A 178 -1.60 5.55 -29.85
CA ARG A 178 -0.98 6.10 -31.09
C ARG A 178 -1.11 7.61 -31.24
N CYS A 179 -2.10 8.24 -30.59
CA CYS A 179 -2.45 9.64 -30.81
C CYS A 179 -1.85 10.62 -29.78
N HIS A 180 -1.36 10.15 -28.62
CA HIS A 180 -0.89 11.06 -27.55
C HIS A 180 0.28 11.97 -27.92
N ARG A 181 1.13 11.57 -28.87
CA ARG A 181 2.25 12.38 -29.37
C ARG A 181 1.85 13.33 -30.51
N LEU A 182 0.64 13.18 -31.05
CA LEU A 182 0.14 13.95 -32.19
C LEU A 182 -0.73 15.13 -31.75
N LEU A 183 -0.79 15.40 -30.45
CA LEU A 183 -1.61 16.46 -29.90
C LEU A 183 -0.98 17.84 -30.17
N PRO A 184 -1.70 18.75 -30.86
CA PRO A 184 -1.18 20.06 -31.23
C PRO A 184 -1.24 21.10 -30.09
N GLN A 185 -1.93 20.82 -28.97
CA GLN A 185 -2.09 21.76 -27.86
C GLN A 185 -1.50 21.24 -26.54
N THR A 186 -0.84 22.16 -25.83
CA THR A 186 -0.43 22.01 -24.44
C THR A 186 -1.63 22.02 -23.49
N CYS A 187 -1.53 21.29 -22.37
CA CYS A 187 -2.61 21.12 -21.40
C CYS A 187 -3.14 22.48 -20.90
N GLN A 188 -4.41 22.81 -21.22
CA GLN A 188 -5.02 24.14 -21.03
C GLN A 188 -5.15 24.65 -19.58
N LYS A 189 -4.71 23.90 -18.55
CA LYS A 189 -4.65 24.40 -17.16
C LYS A 189 -3.41 25.27 -16.85
N LEU A 190 -2.57 25.59 -17.84
CA LEU A 190 -1.38 26.45 -17.68
C LEU A 190 -1.48 27.81 -18.39
N MET A 191 -2.65 28.26 -18.84
CA MET A 191 -2.79 29.54 -19.55
C MET A 191 -4.06 30.35 -19.19
N VAL A 192 -4.37 30.59 -17.91
CA VAL A 192 -5.08 31.82 -17.49
C VAL A 192 -4.70 32.18 -16.05
N SER A 193 -3.70 33.04 -15.88
CA SER A 193 -3.69 34.18 -14.95
C SER A 193 -2.28 34.74 -14.85
N SER A 194 -1.90 35.54 -15.84
CA SER A 194 -0.85 36.54 -15.74
C SER A 194 -0.98 37.52 -16.90
N ARG A 195 -1.44 38.74 -16.56
CA ARG A 195 -1.07 40.08 -17.10
C ARG A 195 -2.26 41.03 -16.85
N HIS A 196 -2.23 41.76 -15.73
CA HIS A 196 -1.86 43.21 -15.60
C HIS A 196 -3.08 44.14 -15.78
N THR A 197 -3.71 44.60 -14.69
CA THR A 197 -3.46 45.80 -13.85
C THR A 197 -4.18 47.08 -14.32
N ALA A 198 -5.11 47.51 -13.46
CA ALA A 198 -5.55 48.87 -13.09
C ALA A 198 -6.29 49.76 -14.12
N TRP A 199 -7.57 50.07 -13.87
CA TRP A 199 -8.02 51.28 -13.13
C TRP A 199 -9.54 51.23 -12.83
N THR A 200 -9.94 51.69 -11.66
CA THR A 200 -11.33 51.94 -11.17
C THR A 200 -11.74 53.41 -11.41
N PRO A 201 -12.93 53.96 -11.02
CA PRO A 201 -14.13 53.39 -10.35
C PRO A 201 -15.51 53.90 -10.87
N ALA A 202 -16.57 53.38 -10.22
CA ALA A 202 -17.83 54.04 -9.81
C ALA A 202 -19.11 53.91 -10.68
N GLY A 203 -20.19 53.48 -10.01
CA GLY A 203 -21.56 53.93 -10.32
C GLY A 203 -22.65 52.86 -10.40
N SER A 204 -23.30 52.58 -9.26
CA SER A 204 -24.77 52.43 -9.07
C SER A 204 -25.63 51.55 -10.00
N CYS A 205 -26.32 50.57 -9.40
CA CYS A 205 -27.65 50.04 -9.81
C CYS A 205 -28.73 51.18 -9.84
N PRO A 206 -29.99 51.05 -10.36
CA PRO A 206 -30.82 49.81 -10.49
C PRO A 206 -31.86 49.75 -11.67
N HIS A 207 -32.66 48.65 -11.67
CA HIS A 207 -34.02 48.46 -12.29
C HIS A 207 -34.15 48.52 -13.84
N ALA A 208 -35.17 48.00 -14.52
CA ALA A 208 -36.20 46.95 -14.39
C ALA A 208 -36.96 46.95 -15.76
N ASP A 209 -37.78 45.92 -15.99
CA ASP A 209 -39.01 45.92 -16.81
C ASP A 209 -39.01 45.80 -18.36
N SER A 210 -39.47 44.61 -18.77
CA SER A 210 -40.63 44.28 -19.65
C SER A 210 -40.81 44.91 -21.05
N ALA A 211 -41.03 44.04 -22.04
CA ALA A 211 -42.28 44.00 -22.86
C ALA A 211 -42.26 42.85 -23.89
N GLN A 212 -43.33 42.04 -23.91
CA GLN A 212 -43.78 41.27 -25.09
C GLN A 212 -44.77 42.13 -25.91
N PRO A 213 -45.25 41.69 -27.10
CA PRO A 213 -46.44 40.82 -27.16
C PRO A 213 -46.53 39.80 -28.32
N GLU A 214 -47.21 38.66 -28.02
CA GLU A 214 -48.25 37.88 -28.74
C GLU A 214 -48.14 37.53 -30.25
N THR A 215 -48.41 36.28 -30.67
CA THR A 215 -49.76 35.69 -30.91
C THR A 215 -49.63 34.16 -31.25
N HIS A 216 -50.32 33.25 -30.54
CA HIS A 216 -51.56 32.47 -30.90
C HIS A 216 -51.40 31.39 -32.04
N TRP A 217 -51.87 30.12 -32.05
CA TRP A 217 -52.95 29.28 -31.43
C TRP A 217 -52.52 27.77 -31.57
N SER A 218 -52.56 26.90 -30.53
CA SER A 218 -53.61 25.91 -30.13
C SER A 218 -53.66 24.57 -30.92
N ALA A 219 -54.03 23.39 -30.40
CA ALA A 219 -54.38 22.87 -29.08
C ALA A 219 -54.47 21.31 -29.11
N SER A 220 -54.28 20.68 -27.93
CA SER A 220 -54.93 19.45 -27.38
C SER A 220 -54.76 18.08 -28.10
N SER A 221 -54.72 16.89 -27.47
CA SER A 221 -55.22 16.44 -26.14
C SER A 221 -54.72 15.00 -25.83
N VAL A 222 -54.56 14.70 -24.53
CA VAL A 222 -54.33 13.37 -23.89
C VAL A 222 -55.67 12.59 -23.78
N PRO A 223 -55.72 11.26 -23.51
CA PRO A 223 -55.75 10.78 -22.10
C PRO A 223 -55.07 9.40 -21.83
N GLN A 224 -54.83 9.13 -20.54
CA GLN A 224 -54.47 7.84 -19.90
C GLN A 224 -55.67 6.85 -19.87
N ASP A 225 -55.46 5.53 -19.76
CA ASP A 225 -55.72 4.72 -18.53
C ASP A 225 -55.61 3.16 -18.71
N SER A 226 -55.27 2.48 -17.60
CA SER A 226 -55.68 1.14 -17.06
C SER A 226 -55.47 -0.25 -17.75
N ASP A 227 -54.64 -1.08 -17.07
CA ASP A 227 -54.90 -2.44 -16.49
C ASP A 227 -54.94 -3.75 -17.37
N PRO A 228 -54.95 -5.00 -16.81
CA PRO A 228 -53.86 -5.97 -16.90
C PRO A 228 -54.29 -7.38 -17.45
N ASN A 229 -53.35 -8.32 -17.55
CA ASN A 229 -53.57 -9.80 -17.61
C ASN A 229 -54.14 -10.43 -18.91
N ARG A 230 -53.24 -11.04 -19.71
CA ARG A 230 -53.48 -12.19 -20.62
C ARG A 230 -52.14 -12.92 -20.81
N LEU A 231 -51.79 -13.89 -19.95
CA LEU A 231 -51.93 -15.35 -20.14
C LEU A 231 -51.45 -15.85 -21.53
N GLN A 232 -50.28 -16.54 -21.54
CA GLN A 232 -50.08 -17.96 -21.94
C GLN A 232 -50.35 -18.21 -23.43
N ASP A 233 -49.45 -18.70 -24.28
CA ASP A 233 -48.44 -19.77 -24.25
C ASP A 233 -47.30 -19.34 -25.21
N ILE A 234 -46.02 -19.73 -25.05
CA ILE A 234 -45.42 -20.96 -25.61
C ILE A 234 -44.23 -21.38 -24.73
N SER A 235 -44.33 -22.56 -24.11
CA SER A 235 -43.19 -23.27 -23.50
C SER A 235 -42.45 -24.11 -24.54
N ALA A 236 -41.21 -24.50 -24.19
CA ALA A 236 -40.25 -25.34 -24.92
C ALA A 236 -39.44 -24.56 -25.96
N VAL A 237 -38.11 -24.47 -25.88
CA VAL A 237 -37.12 -25.51 -25.61
C VAL A 237 -35.86 -24.85 -25.05
N VAL A 238 -35.26 -25.42 -24.00
CA VAL A 238 -33.82 -25.70 -23.76
C VAL A 238 -33.65 -25.84 -22.24
N ASP A 239 -33.83 -27.07 -21.76
CA ASP A 239 -33.33 -27.51 -20.46
C ASP A 239 -31.81 -27.70 -20.54
N GLY A 240 -31.10 -27.20 -19.53
CA GLY A 240 -29.73 -27.65 -19.25
C GLY A 240 -28.80 -26.55 -18.76
N ILE A 241 -28.73 -26.42 -17.43
CA ILE A 241 -27.71 -25.69 -16.66
C ILE A 241 -27.93 -24.17 -16.62
N ASP A 242 -28.89 -23.73 -15.81
CA ASP A 242 -28.79 -22.48 -15.06
C ASP A 242 -29.85 -22.47 -13.93
N GLY A 243 -29.44 -22.09 -12.73
CA GLY A 243 -30.37 -21.68 -11.68
C GLY A 243 -30.26 -22.43 -10.34
N ILE A 244 -29.09 -22.40 -9.69
CA ILE A 244 -29.13 -22.20 -8.23
C ILE A 244 -29.62 -20.77 -8.05
N LYS A 245 -30.94 -20.60 -7.86
CA LYS A 245 -31.47 -19.37 -7.28
C LYS A 245 -30.93 -19.31 -5.85
N LEU A 246 -29.83 -18.60 -5.65
CA LEU A 246 -29.40 -18.15 -4.34
C LEU A 246 -30.60 -17.45 -3.70
N SER A 247 -31.13 -18.04 -2.63
CA SER A 247 -32.17 -17.44 -1.82
C SER A 247 -31.69 -16.06 -1.33
N GLN A 248 -32.49 -15.02 -1.55
CA GLN A 248 -32.42 -13.76 -0.83
C GLN A 248 -32.51 -14.07 0.68
N GLY A 249 -31.36 -14.21 1.36
CA GLY A 249 -31.35 -14.62 2.78
C GLY A 249 -30.01 -14.71 3.50
N VAL A 250 -28.85 -14.65 2.81
CA VAL A 250 -27.53 -14.80 3.49
C VAL A 250 -26.54 -13.75 2.98
N ALA A 251 -26.73 -12.48 3.35
CA ALA A 251 -25.69 -11.47 3.20
C ALA A 251 -25.18 -11.14 4.61
N LEU A 252 -23.92 -11.48 4.89
CA LEU A 252 -23.25 -11.06 6.12
C LEU A 252 -22.94 -9.57 6.04
N GLY A 253 -23.10 -8.85 7.16
CA GLY A 253 -22.75 -7.45 7.29
C GLY A 253 -21.99 -7.17 8.58
N LEU A 254 -21.57 -5.91 8.78
CA LEU A 254 -20.77 -5.52 9.95
C LEU A 254 -21.48 -5.84 11.28
N GLY A 255 -22.82 -5.77 11.31
CA GLY A 255 -23.62 -6.07 12.50
C GLY A 255 -23.56 -7.53 12.96
N ASP A 256 -23.17 -8.46 12.08
CA ASP A 256 -23.03 -9.89 12.40
C ASP A 256 -21.73 -10.21 13.16
N PHE A 257 -20.80 -9.25 13.23
CA PHE A 257 -19.50 -9.42 13.86
C PHE A 257 -19.39 -8.63 15.17
N GLU A 258 -18.71 -9.20 16.14
CA GLU A 258 -18.17 -8.51 17.30
C GLU A 258 -16.72 -8.11 17.01
N LEU A 259 -16.37 -6.84 17.22
CA LEU A 259 -15.00 -6.34 17.06
C LEU A 259 -14.25 -6.54 18.38
N ILE A 260 -13.16 -7.32 18.37
CA ILE A 260 -12.46 -7.72 19.60
C ILE A 260 -11.17 -6.93 19.81
N ARG A 261 -10.33 -6.82 18.77
CA ARG A 261 -9.00 -6.21 18.90
C ARG A 261 -8.51 -5.68 17.56
N VAL A 262 -7.68 -4.63 17.56
CA VAL A 262 -6.88 -4.26 16.39
C VAL A 262 -5.61 -5.12 16.42
N ILE A 263 -5.33 -5.84 15.33
CA ILE A 263 -4.20 -6.78 15.26
C ILE A 263 -3.16 -6.39 14.20
N GLY A 264 -3.44 -5.39 13.37
CA GLY A 264 -2.46 -4.87 12.42
C GLY A 264 -2.94 -3.67 11.62
N ARG A 265 -1.98 -3.01 10.96
CA ARG A 265 -2.21 -1.98 9.94
C ARG A 265 -1.31 -2.21 8.74
N GLY A 266 -1.88 -2.04 7.55
CA GLY A 266 -1.14 -1.92 6.29
C GLY A 266 -1.27 -0.51 5.71
N SER A 267 -0.64 -0.28 4.56
CA SER A 267 -0.67 1.02 3.85
C SER A 267 -2.08 1.54 3.54
N TYR A 268 -3.04 0.63 3.35
CA TYR A 268 -4.41 0.94 2.91
C TYR A 268 -5.49 0.27 3.76
N ALA A 269 -5.10 -0.50 4.79
CA ALA A 269 -6.02 -1.36 5.53
C ALA A 269 -5.76 -1.35 7.03
N LYS A 270 -6.84 -1.41 7.81
CA LYS A 270 -6.80 -1.74 9.24
C LYS A 270 -7.27 -3.18 9.40
N VAL A 271 -6.57 -3.98 10.21
CA VAL A 271 -6.92 -5.39 10.44
C VAL A 271 -7.40 -5.55 11.88
N LEU A 272 -8.60 -6.09 12.05
CA LEU A 272 -9.21 -6.35 13.35
C LEU A 272 -9.39 -7.86 13.55
N LEU A 273 -9.14 -8.34 14.77
CA LEU A 273 -9.70 -9.60 15.25
C LEU A 273 -11.19 -9.38 15.51
N VAL A 274 -12.00 -10.25 14.93
CA VAL A 274 -13.46 -10.22 15.04
C VAL A 274 -14.00 -11.59 15.35
N ARG A 275 -15.21 -11.65 15.90
CA ARG A 275 -15.94 -12.90 16.13
C ARG A 275 -17.27 -12.85 15.42
N LEU A 276 -17.59 -13.91 14.68
CA LEU A 276 -18.90 -14.06 14.05
C LEU A 276 -19.92 -14.46 15.13
N LYS A 277 -20.91 -13.61 15.41
CA LYS A 277 -21.87 -13.80 16.52
C LYS A 277 -22.71 -15.08 16.43
N LYS A 278 -22.87 -15.63 15.22
CA LYS A 278 -23.68 -16.84 14.99
C LYS A 278 -22.93 -18.12 15.41
N THR A 279 -21.63 -18.17 15.15
CA THR A 279 -20.81 -19.38 15.33
C THR A 279 -19.80 -19.23 16.47
N GLU A 280 -19.66 -18.03 17.05
CA GLU A 280 -18.61 -17.65 17.99
C GLU A 280 -17.18 -17.86 17.47
N GLN A 281 -17.01 -18.05 16.16
CA GLN A 281 -15.71 -18.30 15.53
C GLN A 281 -14.94 -17.00 15.30
N ALA A 282 -13.63 -17.04 15.58
CA ALA A 282 -12.72 -15.92 15.40
C ALA A 282 -12.20 -15.82 13.96
N TYR A 283 -12.14 -14.59 13.45
CA TYR A 283 -11.65 -14.24 12.13
C TYR A 283 -10.78 -12.98 12.19
N ALA A 284 -9.93 -12.79 11.18
CA ALA A 284 -9.33 -11.49 10.92
C ALA A 284 -10.20 -10.73 9.91
N MET A 285 -10.44 -9.45 10.15
CA MET A 285 -11.23 -8.57 9.29
C MET A 285 -10.33 -7.45 8.78
N LYS A 286 -9.97 -7.52 7.50
CA LYS A 286 -9.24 -6.46 6.80
C LYS A 286 -10.25 -5.41 6.32
N VAL A 287 -10.05 -4.18 6.75
CA VAL A 287 -10.94 -3.04 6.50
C VAL A 287 -10.23 -2.01 5.64
N VAL A 288 -10.76 -1.78 4.45
CA VAL A 288 -10.23 -0.82 3.47
C VAL A 288 -11.23 0.32 3.30
N LYS A 289 -10.77 1.57 3.35
CA LYS A 289 -11.66 2.70 3.10
C LYS A 289 -11.88 2.89 1.59
N LYS A 290 -13.13 3.02 1.17
CA LYS A 290 -13.50 3.30 -0.23
C LYS A 290 -12.94 4.61 -0.74
N GLU A 291 -12.77 5.59 0.16
CA GLU A 291 -12.13 6.87 -0.19
C GLU A 291 -10.68 6.72 -0.68
N LEU A 292 -10.01 5.57 -0.46
CA LEU A 292 -8.65 5.33 -0.94
C LEU A 292 -8.63 4.63 -2.31
N VAL A 293 -9.79 4.19 -2.79
CA VAL A 293 -9.98 3.50 -4.08
C VAL A 293 -10.48 4.55 -5.06
N HIS A 294 -9.57 5.11 -5.85
CA HIS A 294 -9.87 6.30 -6.68
C HIS A 294 -9.85 6.03 -8.18
N ASP A 295 -9.20 4.95 -8.60
CA ASP A 295 -8.90 4.66 -9.98
C ASP A 295 -9.21 3.20 -10.32
N ASP A 296 -9.49 2.90 -11.59
CA ASP A 296 -9.75 1.52 -12.06
C ASP A 296 -8.65 0.51 -11.66
N GLU A 297 -7.41 0.98 -11.45
CA GLU A 297 -6.31 0.14 -10.97
C GLU A 297 -6.49 -0.33 -9.51
N ASP A 298 -7.16 0.48 -8.69
CA ASP A 298 -7.48 0.21 -7.29
C ASP A 298 -8.72 -0.72 -7.21
N ILE A 299 -9.65 -0.63 -8.17
CA ILE A 299 -10.79 -1.55 -8.27
C ILE A 299 -10.34 -2.92 -8.78
N ASP A 300 -9.55 -2.95 -9.87
CA ASP A 300 -8.91 -4.17 -10.37
C ASP A 300 -8.10 -4.85 -9.26
N TRP A 301 -7.50 -4.06 -8.37
CA TRP A 301 -6.76 -4.53 -7.19
C TRP A 301 -7.66 -5.26 -6.18
N VAL A 302 -8.77 -4.63 -5.75
CA VAL A 302 -9.74 -5.26 -4.85
C VAL A 302 -10.31 -6.55 -5.45
N GLN A 303 -10.62 -6.55 -6.75
CA GLN A 303 -11.15 -7.72 -7.45
C GLN A 303 -10.11 -8.84 -7.59
N THR A 304 -8.86 -8.51 -7.91
CA THR A 304 -7.75 -9.47 -7.95
C THR A 304 -7.53 -10.08 -6.57
N GLU A 305 -7.50 -9.26 -5.51
CA GLU A 305 -7.31 -9.74 -4.13
C GLU A 305 -8.42 -10.74 -3.74
N LYS A 306 -9.69 -10.42 -4.01
CA LYS A 306 -10.83 -11.33 -3.82
C LYS A 306 -10.66 -12.65 -4.58
N HIS A 307 -10.31 -12.60 -5.87
CA HIS A 307 -10.16 -13.80 -6.69
C HIS A 307 -9.00 -14.69 -6.21
N VAL A 308 -7.86 -14.09 -5.85
CA VAL A 308 -6.72 -14.84 -5.31
C VAL A 308 -7.08 -15.52 -3.99
N PHE A 309 -7.81 -14.83 -3.11
CA PHE A 309 -8.34 -15.39 -1.88
C PHE A 309 -9.26 -16.62 -2.10
N GLU A 310 -10.11 -16.58 -3.13
CA GLU A 310 -10.96 -17.71 -3.52
C GLU A 310 -10.13 -18.92 -3.94
N GLN A 311 -9.06 -18.73 -4.73
CA GLN A 311 -8.15 -19.81 -5.13
C GLN A 311 -7.30 -20.31 -3.95
N ALA A 312 -6.87 -19.40 -3.07
CA ALA A 312 -5.99 -19.67 -1.93
C ALA A 312 -6.63 -20.61 -0.90
N SER A 313 -7.96 -20.61 -0.79
CA SER A 313 -8.72 -21.37 0.21
C SER A 313 -8.52 -22.90 0.13
N MET A 314 -7.92 -23.42 -0.94
CA MET A 314 -7.59 -24.84 -1.11
C MET A 314 -6.18 -25.22 -0.62
N ASN A 315 -5.30 -24.26 -0.36
CA ASN A 315 -3.91 -24.53 0.00
C ASN A 315 -3.66 -24.32 1.51
N PRO A 316 -3.02 -25.27 2.22
CA PRO A 316 -2.86 -25.21 3.68
C PRO A 316 -1.90 -24.12 4.17
N PHE A 317 -1.08 -23.56 3.27
CA PHE A 317 -0.07 -22.52 3.55
C PHE A 317 -0.46 -21.15 3.00
N LEU A 318 -1.72 -20.98 2.59
CA LEU A 318 -2.31 -19.70 2.23
C LEU A 318 -3.43 -19.37 3.22
N VAL A 319 -3.66 -18.07 3.46
CA VAL A 319 -4.77 -17.57 4.28
C VAL A 319 -6.05 -17.64 3.46
N GLY A 320 -7.05 -18.35 3.98
CA GLY A 320 -8.36 -18.48 3.34
C GLY A 320 -9.25 -17.26 3.53
N LEU A 321 -10.17 -17.04 2.58
CA LEU A 321 -11.23 -16.04 2.68
C LEU A 321 -12.53 -16.69 3.14
N HIS A 322 -13.16 -16.07 4.14
CA HIS A 322 -14.46 -16.48 4.63
C HIS A 322 -15.59 -15.72 3.91
N SER A 323 -15.55 -14.39 3.94
CA SER A 323 -16.58 -13.56 3.31
C SER A 323 -16.09 -12.15 2.99
N CYS A 324 -16.78 -11.49 2.07
CA CYS A 324 -16.62 -10.07 1.77
C CYS A 324 -17.96 -9.37 1.90
N PHE A 325 -17.95 -8.16 2.46
CA PHE A 325 -19.12 -7.28 2.49
C PHE A 325 -18.66 -5.81 2.53
N GLN A 326 -19.60 -4.88 2.36
CA GLN A 326 -19.29 -3.45 2.31
C GLN A 326 -20.29 -2.61 3.08
N THR A 327 -19.85 -1.40 3.44
CA THR A 327 -20.71 -0.29 3.87
C THR A 327 -20.57 0.87 2.87
N GLU A 328 -21.24 2.00 3.12
CA GLU A 328 -21.13 3.19 2.26
C GLU A 328 -19.68 3.72 2.13
N SER A 329 -18.85 3.51 3.15
CA SER A 329 -17.51 4.09 3.27
C SER A 329 -16.37 3.07 3.22
N ARG A 330 -16.65 1.76 3.38
CA ARG A 330 -15.61 0.73 3.60
C ARG A 330 -15.92 -0.58 2.90
N LEU A 331 -14.84 -1.29 2.58
CA LEU A 331 -14.82 -2.69 2.14
C LEU A 331 -14.26 -3.55 3.26
N PHE A 332 -14.85 -4.71 3.47
CA PHE A 332 -14.48 -5.65 4.52
C PHE A 332 -14.17 -7.02 3.90
N LEU A 333 -12.99 -7.55 4.19
CA LEU A 333 -12.59 -8.91 3.86
C LEU A 333 -12.41 -9.68 5.16
N VAL A 334 -13.25 -10.67 5.39
CA VAL A 334 -13.19 -11.58 6.53
C VAL A 334 -12.37 -12.78 6.12
N ILE A 335 -11.22 -12.96 6.75
CA ILE A 335 -10.21 -13.97 6.43
C ILE A 335 -9.91 -14.82 7.65
N GLU A 336 -9.28 -15.97 7.42
CA GLU A 336 -8.81 -16.85 8.48
C GLU A 336 -7.94 -16.09 9.51
N TYR A 337 -8.21 -16.30 10.80
CA TYR A 337 -7.39 -15.75 11.87
C TYR A 337 -6.20 -16.67 12.15
N VAL A 338 -4.98 -16.11 12.06
CA VAL A 338 -3.72 -16.83 12.26
C VAL A 338 -2.98 -16.17 13.42
N ASN A 339 -2.82 -16.89 14.54
CA ASN A 339 -2.46 -16.29 15.84
C ASN A 339 -1.07 -16.64 16.38
N GLY A 340 -0.22 -17.31 15.59
CA GLY A 340 1.19 -17.57 15.95
C GLY A 340 2.11 -16.37 15.70
N GLY A 341 1.57 -15.24 15.25
CA GLY A 341 2.33 -14.06 14.83
C GLY A 341 2.87 -14.21 13.42
N ASP A 342 3.90 -13.42 13.08
CA ASP A 342 4.57 -13.44 11.79
C ASP A 342 6.08 -13.70 11.93
N LEU A 343 6.73 -14.03 10.81
CA LEU A 343 8.17 -14.29 10.79
C LEU A 343 8.99 -13.05 11.14
N MET A 344 8.51 -11.83 10.90
CA MET A 344 9.23 -10.62 11.31
C MET A 344 9.32 -10.56 12.84
N PHE A 345 8.21 -10.74 13.54
CA PHE A 345 8.16 -10.80 15.00
C PHE A 345 9.00 -11.96 15.56
N HIS A 346 8.93 -13.13 14.92
CA HIS A 346 9.75 -14.28 15.27
C HIS A 346 11.26 -13.96 15.13
N MET A 347 11.66 -13.32 14.03
CA MET A 347 13.04 -12.88 13.78
C MET A 347 13.52 -11.82 14.76
N GLN A 348 12.66 -10.89 15.19
CA GLN A 348 13.01 -9.88 16.19
C GLN A 348 13.38 -10.53 17.54
N ARG A 349 12.67 -11.60 17.93
CA ARG A 349 12.93 -12.38 19.14
C ARG A 349 14.15 -13.29 19.02
N GLN A 350 14.25 -14.05 17.92
CA GLN A 350 15.31 -15.05 17.73
C GLN A 350 16.62 -14.45 17.20
N ARG A 351 16.58 -13.27 16.60
CA ARG A 351 17.67 -12.58 15.85
C ARG A 351 18.14 -13.31 14.60
N LYS A 352 18.31 -14.62 14.66
CA LYS A 352 18.77 -15.48 13.57
C LYS A 352 18.25 -16.90 13.80
N LEU A 353 17.80 -17.57 12.74
CA LEU A 353 17.32 -18.93 12.79
C LEU A 353 18.41 -19.95 12.42
N PRO A 354 18.37 -21.16 13.01
CA PRO A 354 19.11 -22.31 12.50
C PRO A 354 18.73 -22.63 11.06
N GLU A 355 19.67 -23.18 10.28
CA GLU A 355 19.41 -23.53 8.87
C GLU A 355 18.27 -24.53 8.70
N ASP A 356 18.07 -25.43 9.67
CA ASP A 356 16.99 -26.41 9.64
C ASP A 356 15.61 -25.74 9.80
N HIS A 357 15.51 -24.68 10.61
CA HIS A 357 14.28 -23.90 10.76
C HIS A 357 14.00 -23.11 9.49
N ALA A 358 15.02 -22.41 8.96
CA ALA A 358 14.90 -21.67 7.71
C ALA A 358 14.53 -22.58 6.53
N ARG A 359 15.05 -23.83 6.50
CA ARG A 359 14.71 -24.83 5.49
C ARG A 359 13.26 -25.27 5.56
N PHE A 360 12.75 -25.51 6.76
CA PHE A 360 11.35 -25.88 6.96
C PHE A 360 10.41 -24.80 6.43
N TYR A 361 10.56 -23.55 6.92
CA TYR A 361 9.71 -22.44 6.47
C TYR A 361 9.87 -22.15 4.99
N ALA A 362 11.10 -22.15 4.45
CA ALA A 362 11.32 -21.94 3.02
C ALA A 362 10.66 -23.02 2.16
N ALA A 363 10.63 -24.28 2.61
CA ALA A 363 9.98 -25.35 1.88
C ALA A 363 8.45 -25.20 1.84
N GLU A 364 7.82 -24.77 2.93
CA GLU A 364 6.38 -24.49 2.93
C GLU A 364 6.03 -23.27 2.07
N ILE A 365 6.84 -22.20 2.15
CA ILE A 365 6.69 -21.04 1.27
C ILE A 365 6.85 -21.44 -0.20
N CYS A 366 7.79 -22.33 -0.54
CA CYS A 366 7.94 -22.86 -1.88
C CYS A 366 6.67 -23.57 -2.39
N ILE A 367 6.00 -24.36 -1.55
CA ILE A 367 4.73 -25.02 -1.89
C ILE A 367 3.64 -23.97 -2.14
N ALA A 368 3.52 -22.98 -1.26
CA ALA A 368 2.54 -21.90 -1.37
C ALA A 368 2.73 -21.08 -2.66
N LEU A 369 3.97 -20.67 -2.95
CA LEU A 369 4.30 -19.93 -4.18
C LEU A 369 4.08 -20.76 -5.43
N ASN A 370 4.49 -22.03 -5.45
CA ASN A 370 4.29 -22.89 -6.62
C ASN A 370 2.80 -23.08 -6.92
N PHE A 371 1.96 -23.26 -5.90
CA PHE A 371 0.51 -23.32 -6.08
C PHE A 371 -0.03 -22.04 -6.74
N LEU A 372 0.40 -20.86 -6.31
CA LEU A 372 0.00 -19.59 -6.93
C LEU A 372 0.49 -19.52 -8.39
N HIS A 373 1.73 -19.92 -8.65
CA HIS A 373 2.33 -19.87 -9.99
C HIS A 373 1.61 -20.82 -10.96
N GLU A 374 1.23 -22.03 -10.53
CA GLU A 374 0.43 -22.98 -11.31
C GLU A 374 -0.97 -22.44 -11.67
N LYS A 375 -1.50 -21.55 -10.83
CA LYS A 375 -2.75 -20.82 -11.08
C LYS A 375 -2.55 -19.55 -11.90
N GLY A 376 -1.33 -19.25 -12.34
CA GLY A 376 -1.01 -18.05 -13.10
C GLY A 376 -1.02 -16.77 -12.28
N ILE A 377 -0.66 -16.86 -11.00
CA ILE A 377 -0.64 -15.75 -10.04
C ILE A 377 0.81 -15.50 -9.58
N ILE A 378 1.31 -14.28 -9.76
CA ILE A 378 2.58 -13.81 -9.17
C ILE A 378 2.26 -13.11 -7.85
N TYR A 379 2.94 -13.43 -6.75
CA TYR A 379 2.61 -12.91 -5.42
C TYR A 379 3.12 -11.48 -5.18
N ARG A 380 4.38 -11.19 -5.54
CA ARG A 380 5.03 -9.86 -5.60
C ARG A 380 5.23 -9.10 -4.29
N ASP A 381 4.80 -9.62 -3.14
CA ASP A 381 5.06 -8.98 -1.83
C ASP A 381 5.45 -9.99 -0.74
N LEU A 382 6.30 -10.96 -1.10
CA LEU A 382 6.92 -11.83 -0.10
C LEU A 382 7.92 -11.04 0.74
N LYS A 383 7.68 -11.03 2.06
CA LYS A 383 8.50 -10.42 3.10
C LYS A 383 8.20 -11.09 4.44
N LEU A 384 9.05 -10.89 5.43
CA LEU A 384 8.89 -11.50 6.75
C LEU A 384 7.53 -11.21 7.40
N ASP A 385 7.01 -9.98 7.26
CA ASP A 385 5.73 -9.55 7.83
C ASP A 385 4.52 -10.28 7.21
N ASN A 386 4.65 -10.75 5.96
CA ASN A 386 3.56 -11.39 5.22
C ASN A 386 3.60 -12.94 5.31
N VAL A 387 4.54 -13.49 6.08
CA VAL A 387 4.60 -14.93 6.39
C VAL A 387 4.15 -15.12 7.84
N LEU A 388 2.88 -15.46 8.02
CA LEU A 388 2.28 -15.74 9.32
C LEU A 388 2.65 -17.14 9.79
N LEU A 389 2.58 -17.39 11.10
CA LEU A 389 2.68 -18.72 11.70
C LEU A 389 1.33 -19.09 12.32
N ASP A 390 0.82 -20.29 12.02
CA ASP A 390 -0.34 -20.81 12.73
C ASP A 390 0.01 -21.33 14.13
N HIS A 391 -1.00 -21.72 14.90
CA HIS A 391 -0.85 -22.20 16.27
C HIS A 391 0.01 -23.47 16.42
N GLU A 392 0.25 -24.21 15.33
CA GLU A 392 1.12 -25.38 15.31
C GLU A 392 2.55 -25.01 14.88
N GLY A 393 2.71 -23.89 14.19
CA GLY A 393 3.99 -23.35 13.72
C GLY A 393 4.22 -23.48 12.22
N HIS A 394 3.20 -23.85 11.44
CA HIS A 394 3.28 -23.85 9.98
C HIS A 394 3.07 -22.45 9.41
N VAL A 395 3.67 -22.17 8.26
CA VAL A 395 3.54 -20.87 7.61
C VAL A 395 2.18 -20.68 6.94
N LYS A 396 1.70 -19.43 6.89
CA LYS A 396 0.61 -19.00 6.02
C LYS A 396 0.96 -17.67 5.35
N LEU A 397 1.00 -17.63 4.02
CA LEU A 397 1.16 -16.38 3.29
C LEU A 397 -0.14 -15.58 3.32
N THR A 398 -0.04 -14.28 3.61
CA THR A 398 -1.19 -13.35 3.66
C THR A 398 -1.02 -12.18 2.70
N ASP A 399 -1.94 -11.22 2.72
CA ASP A 399 -1.89 -9.96 1.96
C ASP A 399 -1.68 -10.12 0.44
N TYR A 400 -2.71 -10.58 -0.26
CA TYR A 400 -2.70 -10.78 -1.73
C TYR A 400 -2.89 -9.49 -2.53
N GLY A 401 -2.87 -8.33 -1.87
CA GLY A 401 -3.05 -7.05 -2.54
C GLY A 401 -2.02 -6.79 -3.64
N MET A 402 -0.80 -7.30 -3.54
CA MET A 402 0.19 -7.09 -4.60
C MET A 402 0.15 -8.16 -5.70
N CYS A 403 -0.77 -9.13 -5.65
CA CYS A 403 -0.77 -10.22 -6.63
C CYS A 403 -1.01 -9.75 -8.07
N LYS A 404 -0.52 -10.53 -9.03
CA LYS A 404 -0.85 -10.41 -10.45
C LYS A 404 -1.37 -11.73 -10.97
N GLU A 405 -2.65 -11.78 -11.30
CA GLU A 405 -3.30 -12.95 -11.88
C GLU A 405 -3.29 -12.94 -13.42
N GLY A 406 -3.70 -14.08 -14.00
CA GLY A 406 -3.90 -14.26 -15.43
C GLY A 406 -2.60 -14.40 -16.22
N ILE A 407 -1.49 -14.73 -15.56
CA ILE A 407 -0.18 -14.94 -16.17
C ILE A 407 -0.11 -16.37 -16.69
N ARG A 408 -0.12 -16.56 -18.02
CA ARG A 408 0.07 -17.88 -18.62
C ARG A 408 1.55 -18.22 -18.71
N PRO A 409 1.93 -19.49 -18.92
CA PRO A 409 3.31 -19.86 -19.18
C PRO A 409 3.91 -19.03 -20.32
N GLY A 410 4.95 -18.25 -20.01
CA GLY A 410 5.62 -17.34 -20.94
C GLY A 410 5.09 -15.91 -20.98
N ASP A 411 3.95 -15.62 -20.36
CA ASP A 411 3.45 -14.26 -20.20
C ASP A 411 4.27 -13.51 -19.14
N THR A 412 4.31 -12.18 -19.26
CA THR A 412 5.02 -11.28 -18.36
C THR A 412 4.18 -10.07 -17.98
N THR A 413 4.62 -9.33 -16.95
CA THR A 413 4.06 -8.05 -16.53
C THR A 413 5.17 -7.03 -16.25
N SER A 414 4.83 -5.74 -16.10
CA SER A 414 5.82 -4.66 -15.92
C SER A 414 5.42 -3.61 -14.89
N THR A 415 4.54 -3.98 -13.96
CA THR A 415 4.17 -3.08 -12.87
C THR A 415 5.35 -2.96 -11.90
N PHE A 416 5.84 -1.75 -11.64
CA PHE A 416 6.82 -1.56 -10.59
C PHE A 416 6.11 -1.57 -9.22
N CYS A 417 6.34 -2.62 -8.43
CA CYS A 417 5.74 -2.81 -7.11
C CYS A 417 6.60 -3.72 -6.22
N GLY A 418 6.24 -3.79 -4.95
CA GLY A 418 6.88 -4.64 -3.94
C GLY A 418 7.47 -3.82 -2.78
N THR A 419 7.96 -4.53 -1.76
CA THR A 419 8.68 -3.93 -0.64
C THR A 419 10.15 -3.70 -1.01
N PRO A 420 10.73 -2.49 -0.85
CA PRO A 420 12.05 -2.14 -1.38
C PRO A 420 13.17 -3.17 -1.19
N ASN A 421 13.31 -3.75 0.01
CA ASN A 421 14.33 -4.76 0.32
C ASN A 421 14.17 -6.07 -0.47
N TYR A 422 12.99 -6.39 -0.98
CA TYR A 422 12.67 -7.65 -1.65
C TYR A 422 12.46 -7.47 -3.16
N ILE A 423 12.51 -6.24 -3.69
CA ILE A 423 12.32 -5.99 -5.12
C ILE A 423 13.44 -6.67 -5.92
N ALA A 424 13.04 -7.44 -6.94
CA ALA A 424 13.96 -8.16 -7.80
C ALA A 424 14.70 -7.21 -8.78
N PRO A 425 15.94 -7.53 -9.19
CA PRO A 425 16.74 -6.69 -10.09
C PRO A 425 16.04 -6.37 -11.42
N GLU A 426 15.32 -7.33 -12.00
CA GLU A 426 14.58 -7.13 -13.26
C GLU A 426 13.46 -6.07 -13.13
N ILE A 427 12.80 -5.97 -11.97
CA ILE A 427 11.80 -4.91 -11.70
C ILE A 427 12.49 -3.55 -11.67
N LEU A 428 13.64 -3.45 -10.98
CA LEU A 428 14.42 -2.21 -10.86
C LEU A 428 14.99 -1.74 -12.20
N ARG A 429 15.34 -2.66 -13.10
CA ARG A 429 15.74 -2.35 -14.48
C ARG A 429 14.57 -1.96 -15.39
N GLY A 430 13.34 -2.11 -14.93
CA GLY A 430 12.13 -1.84 -15.71
C GLY A 430 11.88 -2.89 -16.80
N GLU A 431 12.41 -4.10 -16.63
CA GLU A 431 12.19 -5.24 -17.51
C GLU A 431 10.79 -5.84 -17.29
N ASP A 432 10.25 -6.48 -18.32
CA ASP A 432 9.07 -7.33 -18.14
C ASP A 432 9.47 -8.58 -17.34
N TYR A 433 8.67 -8.96 -16.36
CA TYR A 433 8.97 -10.03 -15.42
C TYR A 433 7.80 -11.02 -15.25
N GLY A 434 8.11 -12.22 -14.78
CA GLY A 434 7.14 -13.27 -14.46
C GLY A 434 7.28 -13.74 -13.02
N PHE A 435 7.11 -15.04 -12.79
CA PHE A 435 7.23 -15.68 -11.47
C PHE A 435 8.62 -15.57 -10.81
N SER A 436 9.65 -15.18 -11.59
CA SER A 436 11.05 -15.07 -11.12
C SER A 436 11.24 -14.14 -9.92
N VAL A 437 10.37 -13.14 -9.78
CA VAL A 437 10.47 -12.11 -8.73
C VAL A 437 10.14 -12.67 -7.35
N ASP A 438 9.25 -13.66 -7.27
CA ASP A 438 8.90 -14.32 -5.99
C ASP A 438 10.04 -15.21 -5.50
N TRP A 439 10.73 -15.91 -6.42
CA TRP A 439 11.91 -16.71 -6.09
C TRP A 439 13.10 -15.86 -5.63
N TRP A 440 13.25 -14.65 -6.17
CA TRP A 440 14.21 -13.68 -5.65
C TRP A 440 13.87 -13.26 -4.22
N ALA A 441 12.61 -12.86 -3.99
CA ALA A 441 12.16 -12.44 -2.67
C ALA A 441 12.31 -13.55 -1.63
N LEU A 442 12.08 -14.82 -2.01
CA LEU A 442 12.37 -15.98 -1.16
C LEU A 442 13.86 -16.08 -0.82
N GLY A 443 14.75 -15.84 -1.80
CA GLY A 443 16.19 -15.77 -1.56
C GLY A 443 16.57 -14.71 -0.53
N VAL A 444 15.95 -13.53 -0.58
CA VAL A 444 16.17 -12.44 0.39
C VAL A 444 15.67 -12.86 1.77
N LEU A 445 14.46 -13.39 1.86
CA LEU A 445 13.83 -13.85 3.10
C LEU A 445 14.66 -14.99 3.75
N MET A 446 15.12 -15.96 2.96
CA MET A 446 16.01 -17.03 3.43
C MET A 446 17.35 -16.48 3.95
N PHE A 447 17.91 -15.46 3.30
CA PHE A 447 19.12 -14.81 3.78
C PHE A 447 18.87 -14.16 5.14
N GLU A 448 17.77 -13.41 5.29
CA GLU A 448 17.41 -12.77 6.54
C GLU A 448 17.22 -13.77 7.67
N MET A 449 16.50 -14.87 7.43
CA MET A 449 16.33 -15.94 8.42
C MET A 449 17.67 -16.51 8.89
N MET A 450 18.58 -16.83 7.97
CA MET A 450 19.85 -17.50 8.29
C MET A 450 20.97 -16.54 8.72
N ALA A 451 20.92 -15.27 8.32
CA ALA A 451 21.96 -14.29 8.62
C ALA A 451 21.55 -13.28 9.71
N GLY A 452 20.26 -13.14 9.99
CA GLY A 452 19.69 -12.20 10.95
C GLY A 452 19.70 -10.73 10.50
N ARG A 453 19.88 -10.48 9.20
CA ARG A 453 19.97 -9.15 8.60
C ARG A 453 19.70 -9.22 7.09
N SER A 454 19.40 -8.09 6.47
CA SER A 454 19.19 -8.05 5.01
C SER A 454 20.49 -8.31 4.25
N PRO A 455 20.45 -8.97 3.08
CA PRO A 455 21.63 -9.13 2.19
C PRO A 455 22.13 -7.80 1.63
N PHE A 456 21.33 -6.74 1.73
CA PHE A 456 21.63 -5.40 1.22
C PHE A 456 21.95 -4.40 2.33
N ASP A 457 21.95 -4.83 3.60
CA ASP A 457 22.34 -3.97 4.72
C ASP A 457 23.80 -3.55 4.55
N ILE A 458 24.00 -2.25 4.35
CA ILE A 458 25.32 -1.65 4.34
C ILE A 458 25.45 -0.91 5.66
N ILE A 459 26.36 -1.42 6.50
CA ILE A 459 26.77 -0.72 7.71
C ILE A 459 27.65 0.44 7.25
N THR A 460 27.07 1.63 7.17
CA THR A 460 27.75 2.87 6.79
C THR A 460 27.31 3.99 7.72
N ASP A 461 28.27 4.75 8.24
CA ASP A 461 28.03 5.92 9.08
C ASP A 461 27.55 7.13 8.26
N ASN A 462 27.48 7.00 6.93
CA ASN A 462 27.02 8.05 6.02
C ASN A 462 25.50 7.98 5.80
N PRO A 463 24.71 8.98 6.26
CA PRO A 463 23.25 8.98 6.17
C PRO A 463 22.70 8.95 4.74
N ASP A 464 23.43 9.49 3.75
CA ASP A 464 23.03 9.53 2.33
C ASP A 464 22.88 8.13 1.71
N MET A 465 23.44 7.12 2.37
CA MET A 465 23.44 5.72 1.93
C MET A 465 22.27 4.92 2.54
N ASN A 466 21.36 5.56 3.27
CA ASN A 466 20.13 4.96 3.80
C ASN A 466 18.87 5.33 2.99
N THR A 467 19.04 5.68 1.72
CA THR A 467 17.95 6.01 0.77
C THR A 467 17.49 4.78 -0.01
N GLU A 468 16.23 4.78 -0.47
CA GLU A 468 15.71 3.71 -1.33
C GLU A 468 16.46 3.63 -2.66
N GLU A 469 16.85 4.79 -3.24
CA GLU A 469 17.64 4.85 -4.47
C GLU A 469 18.99 4.15 -4.32
N TYR A 470 19.67 4.38 -3.19
CA TYR A 470 20.93 3.70 -2.91
C TYR A 470 20.72 2.20 -2.68
N LEU A 471 19.68 1.81 -1.95
CA LEU A 471 19.31 0.40 -1.80
C LEU A 471 19.07 -0.27 -3.17
N PHE A 472 18.36 0.38 -4.09
CA PHE A 472 18.13 -0.13 -5.44
C PHE A 472 19.44 -0.28 -6.22
N GLN A 473 20.35 0.70 -6.12
CA GLN A 473 21.67 0.57 -6.71
C GLN A 473 22.44 -0.64 -6.13
N VAL A 474 22.34 -0.86 -4.83
CA VAL A 474 22.99 -1.99 -4.13
C VAL A 474 22.42 -3.33 -4.60
N ILE A 475 21.10 -3.42 -4.73
CA ILE A 475 20.41 -4.59 -5.27
C ILE A 475 20.87 -4.89 -6.70
N LEU A 476 21.06 -3.87 -7.53
CA LEU A 476 21.47 -4.02 -8.92
C LEU A 476 22.94 -4.38 -9.08
N GLU A 477 23.83 -3.70 -8.37
CA GLU A 477 25.27 -3.66 -8.68
C GLU A 477 26.10 -4.49 -7.71
N LYS A 478 25.76 -4.51 -6.41
CA LYS A 478 26.65 -5.12 -5.41
C LYS A 478 26.51 -6.64 -5.37
N PRO A 479 27.63 -7.38 -5.36
CA PRO A 479 27.61 -8.82 -5.15
C PRO A 479 27.22 -9.12 -3.70
N ILE A 480 26.29 -10.05 -3.52
CA ILE A 480 25.82 -10.45 -2.20
C ILE A 480 26.87 -11.35 -1.54
N ARG A 481 27.30 -10.97 -0.34
CA ARG A 481 28.33 -11.71 0.42
C ARG A 481 27.67 -12.65 1.42
N ILE A 482 27.72 -13.94 1.13
CA ILE A 482 27.20 -14.97 2.02
C ILE A 482 28.10 -15.09 3.28
N PRO A 483 27.56 -15.04 4.51
CA PRO A 483 28.34 -15.22 5.72
C PRO A 483 29.08 -16.57 5.75
N ARG A 484 30.34 -16.56 6.19
CA ARG A 484 31.18 -17.78 6.31
C ARG A 484 30.64 -18.79 7.33
N SER A 485 29.75 -18.36 8.22
CA SER A 485 29.10 -19.21 9.22
C SER A 485 27.98 -20.07 8.64
N LEU A 486 27.55 -19.82 7.40
CA LEU A 486 26.55 -20.66 6.72
C LEU A 486 27.22 -21.85 6.03
N SER A 487 26.50 -22.97 6.00
CA SER A 487 26.93 -24.19 5.35
C SER A 487 27.08 -24.00 3.84
N VAL A 488 27.85 -24.87 3.20
CA VAL A 488 27.99 -24.88 1.73
C VAL A 488 26.63 -25.06 1.05
N LYS A 489 25.72 -25.84 1.65
CA LYS A 489 24.36 -26.06 1.13
C LYS A 489 23.51 -24.78 1.21
N ALA A 490 23.55 -24.08 2.34
CA ALA A 490 22.88 -22.79 2.51
C ALA A 490 23.45 -21.72 1.57
N ALA A 491 24.78 -21.65 1.43
CA ALA A 491 25.41 -20.76 0.48
C ALA A 491 25.02 -21.08 -0.97
N GLY A 492 24.90 -22.37 -1.31
CA GLY A 492 24.45 -22.82 -2.63
C GLY A 492 23.03 -22.35 -2.95
N VAL A 493 22.07 -22.58 -2.05
CA VAL A 493 20.66 -22.22 -2.29
C VAL A 493 20.48 -20.69 -2.37
N LEU A 494 21.15 -19.94 -1.49
CA LEU A 494 21.10 -18.48 -1.49
C LEU A 494 21.66 -17.90 -2.80
N LYS A 495 22.79 -18.42 -3.29
CA LYS A 495 23.34 -18.01 -4.59
C LYS A 495 22.41 -18.34 -5.75
N GLY A 496 21.71 -19.47 -5.69
CA GLY A 496 20.73 -19.88 -6.69
C GLY A 496 19.54 -18.92 -6.76
N PHE A 497 18.89 -18.63 -5.63
CA PHE A 497 17.75 -17.71 -5.59
C PHE A 497 18.14 -16.24 -5.81
N LEU A 498 19.29 -15.81 -5.29
CA LEU A 498 19.77 -14.43 -5.40
C LEU A 498 20.62 -14.18 -6.65
N ASN A 499 20.40 -14.97 -7.71
CA ASN A 499 20.98 -14.70 -9.02
C ASN A 499 20.29 -13.48 -9.64
N LYS A 500 21.07 -12.46 -10.04
CA LYS A 500 20.55 -11.21 -10.59
C LYS A 500 20.04 -11.35 -12.04
N ASP A 501 20.37 -12.45 -12.71
CA ASP A 501 19.73 -12.84 -13.97
C ASP A 501 18.57 -13.80 -13.66
N PRO A 502 17.31 -13.42 -13.94
CA PRO A 502 16.17 -14.28 -13.69
C PRO A 502 16.19 -15.60 -14.47
N LYS A 503 16.90 -15.68 -15.62
CA LYS A 503 16.96 -16.92 -16.41
C LYS A 503 17.83 -17.99 -15.77
N GLU A 504 18.86 -17.57 -15.04
CA GLU A 504 19.81 -18.43 -14.34
C GLU A 504 19.44 -18.59 -12.85
N ARG A 505 18.30 -18.04 -12.44
CA ARG A 505 17.83 -18.09 -11.05
C ARG A 505 17.16 -19.43 -10.75
N LEU A 506 17.46 -19.99 -9.58
CA LEU A 506 16.82 -21.20 -9.08
C LEU A 506 15.29 -21.01 -9.04
N GLY A 507 14.53 -21.99 -9.52
CA GLY A 507 13.07 -21.89 -9.62
C GLY A 507 12.55 -21.33 -10.96
N CYS A 508 13.41 -20.76 -11.80
CA CYS A 508 12.98 -20.01 -12.99
C CYS A 508 13.14 -20.76 -14.32
N GLN A 509 13.67 -21.99 -14.28
CA GLN A 509 13.74 -22.84 -15.47
C GLN A 509 12.33 -23.26 -15.91
N VAL A 510 11.98 -23.03 -17.17
CA VAL A 510 10.60 -23.15 -17.69
C VAL A 510 9.98 -24.53 -17.46
N GLN A 511 10.79 -25.60 -17.56
CA GLN A 511 10.30 -26.98 -17.46
C GLN A 511 10.59 -27.63 -16.11
N THR A 512 11.63 -27.19 -15.41
CA THR A 512 12.16 -27.87 -14.21
C THR A 512 12.17 -27.00 -12.97
N GLY A 513 11.74 -25.73 -13.04
CA GLY A 513 11.95 -24.74 -11.98
C GLY A 513 11.66 -25.23 -10.57
N PHE A 514 10.44 -25.71 -10.32
CA PHE A 514 10.08 -26.24 -9.00
C PHE A 514 10.80 -27.55 -8.65
N THR A 515 11.01 -28.44 -9.62
CA THR A 515 11.79 -29.68 -9.45
C THR A 515 13.25 -29.38 -9.06
N ASP A 516 13.84 -28.32 -9.62
CA ASP A 516 15.20 -27.88 -9.31
C ASP A 516 15.29 -27.39 -7.86
N ILE A 517 14.25 -26.71 -7.36
CA ILE A 517 14.14 -26.35 -5.94
C ILE A 517 14.05 -27.62 -5.09
N LYS A 518 13.12 -28.54 -5.40
CA LYS A 518 12.91 -29.78 -4.62
C LYS A 518 14.18 -30.65 -4.53
N SER A 519 14.96 -30.68 -5.61
CA SER A 519 16.18 -31.48 -5.72
C SER A 519 17.44 -30.79 -5.20
N HIS A 520 17.39 -29.48 -4.91
CA HIS A 520 18.54 -28.75 -4.42
C HIS A 520 19.03 -29.32 -3.07
N THR A 521 20.36 -29.46 -2.93
CA THR A 521 20.98 -30.15 -1.78
C THR A 521 20.62 -29.59 -0.40
N PHE A 522 20.25 -28.30 -0.34
CA PHE A 522 19.73 -27.66 0.87
C PHE A 522 18.41 -28.27 1.34
N PHE A 523 17.51 -28.66 0.43
CA PHE A 523 16.18 -29.21 0.75
C PHE A 523 16.17 -30.74 0.84
N ARG A 524 17.33 -31.42 0.79
CA ARG A 524 17.42 -32.89 0.77
C ARG A 524 16.69 -33.60 1.91
N SER A 525 16.56 -32.96 3.08
CA SER A 525 15.88 -33.55 4.25
C SER A 525 14.36 -33.33 4.26
N ILE A 526 13.81 -32.61 3.28
CA ILE A 526 12.39 -32.30 3.22
C ILE A 526 11.64 -33.42 2.52
N GLY A 527 10.70 -34.05 3.23
CA GLY A 527 9.70 -34.94 2.64
C GLY A 527 8.56 -34.10 2.08
N TRP A 528 8.68 -33.64 0.83
CA TRP A 528 7.74 -32.68 0.24
C TRP A 528 6.27 -33.09 0.30
N ASP A 529 5.97 -34.38 0.07
CA ASP A 529 4.58 -34.89 0.11
C ASP A 529 4.02 -34.91 1.55
N GLN A 530 4.88 -35.16 2.54
CA GLN A 530 4.50 -35.09 3.96
C GLN A 530 4.34 -33.63 4.40
N LEU A 531 5.22 -32.75 3.93
CA LEU A 531 5.17 -31.33 4.23
C LEU A 531 3.87 -30.71 3.69
N GLU A 532 3.51 -31.00 2.43
CA GLU A 532 2.27 -30.51 1.81
C GLU A 532 1.00 -30.93 2.58
N LYS A 533 1.04 -32.08 3.25
CA LYS A 533 -0.05 -32.60 4.10
C LYS A 533 0.04 -32.13 5.56
N LYS A 534 0.99 -31.27 5.92
CA LYS A 534 1.31 -30.86 7.30
C LYS A 534 1.61 -32.05 8.23
N GLU A 535 2.19 -33.13 7.70
CA GLU A 535 2.60 -34.31 8.49
C GLU A 535 4.00 -34.16 9.11
N MET A 536 4.79 -33.17 8.66
CA MET A 536 6.09 -32.84 9.25
C MET A 536 5.93 -31.87 10.42
N THR A 537 6.50 -32.19 11.58
CA THR A 537 6.44 -31.33 12.77
C THR A 537 7.20 -30.01 12.57
N PRO A 538 6.57 -28.85 12.82
CA PRO A 538 7.25 -27.56 12.78
C PRO A 538 8.41 -27.45 13.78
N PRO A 539 9.48 -26.72 13.43
CA PRO A 539 10.67 -26.56 14.27
C PRO A 539 10.45 -25.62 15.46
N PHE A 540 9.38 -24.83 15.44
CA PHE A 540 8.97 -23.93 16.50
C PHE A 540 7.45 -23.92 16.58
N LYS A 541 6.93 -24.11 17.80
CA LYS A 541 5.51 -23.98 18.10
C LYS A 541 5.29 -22.64 18.83
N PRO A 542 4.49 -21.71 18.28
CA PRO A 542 4.15 -20.47 18.96
C PRO A 542 3.50 -20.71 20.32
N GLN A 543 3.80 -19.85 21.28
CA GLN A 543 3.14 -19.88 22.58
C GLN A 543 1.84 -19.09 22.47
N ILE A 544 0.73 -19.71 22.90
CA ILE A 544 -0.60 -19.10 22.94
C ILE A 544 -1.12 -19.35 24.35
N SER A 545 -1.22 -18.26 25.13
CA SER A 545 -1.54 -18.30 26.55
C SER A 545 -2.95 -17.80 26.87
N ASP A 546 -3.52 -16.95 26.03
CA ASP A 546 -4.91 -16.51 26.12
C ASP A 546 -5.80 -17.08 25.00
N GLU A 547 -7.10 -16.78 25.03
CA GLU A 547 -8.11 -17.29 24.09
C GLU A 547 -7.77 -16.96 22.61
N TYR A 548 -6.99 -15.90 22.37
CA TYR A 548 -6.75 -15.36 21.04
C TYR A 548 -5.29 -15.40 20.60
N GLY A 549 -4.32 -15.56 21.51
CA GLY A 549 -2.89 -15.48 21.22
C GLY A 549 -2.40 -14.05 20.94
N LEU A 550 -2.97 -13.03 21.59
CA LEU A 550 -2.66 -11.62 21.29
C LEU A 550 -1.22 -11.21 21.60
N GLU A 551 -0.49 -11.97 22.43
CA GLU A 551 0.92 -11.74 22.76
C GLU A 551 1.89 -11.95 21.58
N ASN A 552 1.40 -12.55 20.49
CA ASN A 552 2.15 -12.75 19.26
C ASN A 552 1.95 -11.60 18.25
N PHE A 553 1.15 -10.60 18.61
CA PHE A 553 0.94 -9.39 17.82
C PHE A 553 1.66 -8.21 18.46
N ASP A 554 2.05 -7.24 17.63
CA ASP A 554 2.71 -6.04 18.14
C ASP A 554 1.74 -5.23 19.01
N THR A 555 2.19 -4.93 20.23
CA THR A 555 1.45 -4.13 21.21
C THR A 555 1.07 -2.74 20.71
N GLN A 556 1.76 -2.20 19.71
CA GLN A 556 1.36 -0.94 19.07
C GLN A 556 -0.05 -1.03 18.47
N PHE A 557 -0.46 -2.21 17.99
CA PHE A 557 -1.78 -2.44 17.42
C PHE A 557 -2.77 -2.90 18.47
N THR A 558 -2.41 -3.86 19.33
CA THR A 558 -3.37 -4.42 20.30
C THR A 558 -3.78 -3.42 21.38
N ASN A 559 -3.01 -2.35 21.58
CA ASN A 559 -3.36 -1.23 22.46
C ASN A 559 -4.24 -0.17 21.78
N GLU A 560 -4.44 -0.22 20.46
CA GLU A 560 -5.35 0.70 19.78
C GLU A 560 -6.80 0.52 20.22
N PRO A 561 -7.61 1.59 20.23
CA PRO A 561 -9.03 1.48 20.49
C PRO A 561 -9.70 0.62 19.41
N VAL A 562 -10.57 -0.29 19.87
CA VAL A 562 -11.32 -1.23 19.04
C VAL A 562 -12.52 -0.52 18.40
N GLN A 563 -12.21 0.37 17.46
CA GLN A 563 -13.20 1.14 16.73
C GLN A 563 -12.73 1.40 15.29
N LEU A 564 -13.72 1.57 14.40
CA LEU A 564 -13.49 2.14 13.08
C LEU A 564 -13.51 3.66 13.20
N THR A 565 -12.63 4.34 12.46
CA THR A 565 -12.64 5.81 12.40
C THR A 565 -14.03 6.29 11.94
N PRO A 566 -14.62 7.33 12.56
CA PRO A 566 -15.89 7.89 12.11
C PRO A 566 -15.86 8.32 10.65
N ASP A 567 -17.03 8.34 10.02
CA ASP A 567 -17.19 8.69 8.61
C ASP A 567 -17.33 10.19 8.38
N ASP A 568 -16.70 10.68 7.31
CA ASP A 568 -16.96 12.00 6.74
C ASP A 568 -18.03 11.89 5.66
N GLN A 569 -19.18 12.52 5.92
CA GLN A 569 -20.34 12.49 5.04
C GLN A 569 -20.08 13.15 3.68
N ASP A 570 -19.21 14.15 3.61
CA ASP A 570 -18.89 14.83 2.35
C ASP A 570 -17.91 14.04 1.50
N VAL A 571 -17.10 13.18 2.13
CA VAL A 571 -16.30 12.18 1.42
C VAL A 571 -17.20 11.09 0.85
N ILE A 572 -18.11 10.52 1.66
CA ILE A 572 -19.02 9.44 1.22
C ILE A 572 -19.83 9.84 -0.02
N LYS A 573 -20.38 11.07 -0.03
CA LYS A 573 -21.16 11.58 -1.17
C LYS A 573 -20.38 11.63 -2.49
N ARG A 574 -19.04 11.64 -2.45
CA ARG A 574 -18.17 11.68 -3.62
C ARG A 574 -17.76 10.29 -4.12
N ILE A 575 -18.05 9.24 -3.34
CA ILE A 575 -17.72 7.87 -3.68
C ILE A 575 -18.77 7.34 -4.67
N ASP A 576 -18.32 6.87 -5.82
CA ASP A 576 -19.19 6.15 -6.77
C ASP A 576 -19.45 4.74 -6.25
N GLN A 577 -20.61 4.50 -5.66
CA GLN A 577 -20.96 3.20 -5.07
C GLN A 577 -21.08 2.09 -6.13
N SER A 578 -21.37 2.45 -7.39
CA SER A 578 -21.54 1.45 -8.46
C SER A 578 -20.24 0.71 -8.80
N GLU A 579 -19.09 1.30 -8.48
CA GLU A 579 -17.76 0.68 -8.66
C GLU A 579 -17.55 -0.54 -7.76
N PHE A 580 -18.34 -0.69 -6.70
CA PHE A 580 -18.22 -1.75 -5.71
C PHE A 580 -19.38 -2.76 -5.73
N GLU A 581 -20.30 -2.65 -6.70
CA GLU A 581 -21.39 -3.63 -6.87
C GLU A 581 -20.81 -5.04 -7.13
N GLY A 582 -21.35 -6.05 -6.43
CA GLY A 582 -20.88 -7.43 -6.53
C GLY A 582 -19.61 -7.73 -5.71
N PHE A 583 -19.21 -6.82 -4.82
CA PHE A 583 -18.13 -7.06 -3.86
C PHE A 583 -18.48 -8.18 -2.88
N GLU A 584 -19.76 -8.29 -2.50
CA GLU A 584 -20.27 -9.30 -1.58
C GLU A 584 -19.86 -10.71 -2.00
N TYR A 585 -19.45 -11.51 -1.01
CA TYR A 585 -19.04 -12.89 -1.21
C TYR A 585 -19.16 -13.66 0.10
N ILE A 586 -19.53 -14.93 0.01
CA ILE A 586 -19.42 -15.88 1.10
C ILE A 586 -18.82 -17.14 0.51
N ASN A 587 -17.81 -17.68 1.18
CA ASN A 587 -17.12 -18.86 0.72
C ASN A 587 -18.06 -20.07 0.72
N PRO A 588 -18.37 -20.67 -0.45
CA PRO A 588 -19.30 -21.79 -0.55
C PRO A 588 -18.79 -23.05 0.13
N LEU A 589 -17.47 -23.20 0.30
CA LEU A 589 -16.87 -24.34 0.99
C LEU A 589 -17.03 -24.25 2.52
N LEU A 590 -17.24 -23.05 3.06
CA LEU A 590 -17.48 -22.84 4.49
C LEU A 590 -18.99 -22.92 4.81
N LEU A 591 -19.85 -22.46 3.90
CA LEU A 591 -21.31 -22.60 4.01
C LEU A 591 -21.76 -24.05 4.19
N SER A 592 -21.13 -25.01 3.50
CA SER A 592 -21.47 -26.44 3.64
C SER A 592 -21.07 -27.03 5.00
N THR A 593 -20.06 -26.43 5.66
CA THR A 593 -19.60 -26.86 6.99
C THR A 593 -20.46 -26.22 8.09
N GLU A 594 -21.00 -25.03 7.85
CA GLU A 594 -21.87 -24.30 8.77
C GLU A 594 -23.34 -24.76 8.71
N GLU A 595 -23.84 -25.21 7.56
CA GLU A 595 -25.20 -25.79 7.42
C GLU A 595 -25.30 -27.25 7.87
N SER A 596 -24.18 -27.91 8.16
CA SER A 596 -24.12 -29.33 8.57
C SER A 596 -23.94 -29.56 10.08
N VAL A 597 -24.04 -28.50 10.90
CA VAL A 597 -23.99 -28.58 12.38
C VAL A 597 -25.38 -28.48 13.00
#